data_AF-A0A3D5AKM6-F1
#
_entry.id   AF-A0A3D5AKM6-F1
#
_cell.length_a   1.000
_cell.length_b   1.000
_cell.length_c   1.000
_cell.angle_alpha   90.00
_cell.angle_beta   90.00
_cell.angle_gamma   90.00
#
_symmetry.space_group_name_H-M   'P 1'
#
loop_
_entity.id
_entity.type
_entity.pdbx_description
1 polymer ?
#
loop_
_entity_poly.entity_id
_entity_poly.type
_entity_poly.pdbx_seq_one_letter_code
_entity_poly.pdbx_strand_id
1 'polypeptide(L)'
;MDTKTLVRQFGKNPGLVFLEVIRASPKPIRAQDIKQQVIDAGTKKTDVDRHWTRIQRVIKLHPQINMANNKYEWSAERRSAHSSLGVLAGNLLAKLPPWLAQSLVQNVADALARSGTTDAGWADQEFEKARLVADLAVAVEVLQARGDTIAEVVKLFTEETRRKRLWPLGQPGETVPFDPESHEAEVHAPDPGTVVRVVRSGYVWRGGGEPIVAAKAIVAV
;
A
#
# COMPACT_ATOMS: atom_id res chain seq x y z
N MET A 1 -3.63 -11.09 27.66
CA MET A 1 -4.67 -11.56 26.70
C MET A 1 -5.72 -12.34 27.46
N ASP A 2 -6.98 -12.27 27.03
CA ASP A 2 -8.06 -13.06 27.62
C ASP A 2 -7.93 -14.55 27.25
N THR A 3 -7.98 -15.42 28.25
CA THR A 3 -7.79 -16.87 28.12
C THR A 3 -8.89 -17.52 27.26
N LYS A 4 -10.14 -17.02 27.32
CA LYS A 4 -11.23 -17.55 26.49
C LYS A 4 -11.00 -17.28 25.00
N THR A 5 -10.42 -16.12 24.68
CA THR A 5 -10.07 -15.73 23.31
C THR A 5 -8.97 -16.65 22.73
N LEU A 6 -7.94 -16.95 23.50
CA LEU A 6 -6.84 -17.83 23.08
C LEU A 6 -7.32 -19.26 22.74
N VAL A 7 -8.17 -19.86 23.58
CA VAL A 7 -8.69 -21.22 23.33
C VAL A 7 -9.54 -21.26 22.06
N ARG A 8 -10.41 -20.27 21.86
CA ARG A 8 -11.25 -20.17 20.67
C ARG A 8 -10.41 -19.99 19.40
N GLN A 9 -9.35 -19.20 19.46
CA GLN A 9 -8.43 -18.99 18.34
C GLN A 9 -7.60 -20.23 18.05
N PHE A 10 -7.17 -20.97 19.08
CA PHE A 10 -6.33 -22.15 18.93
C PHE A 10 -7.01 -23.23 18.07
N GLY A 11 -8.32 -23.43 18.25
CA GLY A 11 -9.10 -24.37 17.43
C GLY A 11 -9.20 -23.98 15.94
N LYS A 12 -9.01 -22.69 15.61
CA LYS A 12 -9.07 -22.19 14.22
C LYS A 12 -7.69 -22.07 13.59
N ASN A 13 -6.74 -21.47 14.30
CA ASN A 13 -5.40 -21.20 13.82
C ASN A 13 -4.39 -21.26 14.98
N PRO A 14 -3.86 -22.45 15.30
CA PRO A 14 -2.93 -22.61 16.41
C PRO A 14 -1.60 -21.88 16.18
N GLY A 15 -1.23 -21.62 14.91
CA GLY A 15 0.00 -20.90 14.59
C GLY A 15 -0.04 -19.43 15.01
N LEU A 16 -1.17 -18.76 14.79
CA LEU A 16 -1.35 -17.37 15.24
C LEU A 16 -1.29 -17.26 16.77
N VAL A 17 -1.90 -18.21 17.48
CA VAL A 17 -1.86 -18.24 18.95
C VAL A 17 -0.43 -18.33 19.47
N PHE A 18 0.42 -19.20 18.89
CA PHE A 18 1.82 -19.27 19.29
C PHE A 18 2.59 -17.97 18.99
N LEU A 19 2.32 -17.31 17.86
CA LEU A 19 2.94 -16.04 17.51
C LEU A 19 2.50 -14.92 18.46
N GLU A 20 1.22 -14.89 18.84
CA GLU A 20 0.66 -13.94 19.80
C GLU A 20 1.30 -14.11 21.19
N VAL A 21 1.51 -15.35 21.64
CA VAL A 21 2.22 -15.63 22.89
C VAL A 21 3.67 -15.13 22.84
N ILE A 22 4.37 -15.35 21.73
CA ILE A 22 5.75 -14.85 21.56
C ILE A 22 5.76 -13.30 21.53
N ARG A 23 4.80 -12.69 20.82
CA ARG A 23 4.66 -11.23 20.69
C ARG A 23 4.32 -10.54 22.01
N ALA A 24 3.49 -11.17 22.84
CA ALA A 24 3.09 -10.64 24.14
C ALA A 24 4.16 -10.84 25.22
N SER A 25 5.17 -11.69 24.98
CA SER A 25 6.24 -11.93 25.93
C SER A 25 7.21 -10.75 25.98
N PRO A 26 7.48 -10.15 27.15
CA PRO A 26 8.40 -9.02 27.28
C PRO A 26 9.89 -9.42 27.18
N LYS A 27 10.17 -10.73 27.21
CA LYS A 27 11.54 -11.29 27.12
C LYS A 27 11.55 -12.49 26.18
N PRO A 28 12.72 -12.86 25.61
CA PRO A 28 12.86 -14.09 24.85
C PRO A 28 12.35 -15.31 25.65
N ILE A 29 11.42 -16.05 25.05
CA ILE A 29 10.65 -17.12 25.70
C ILE A 29 11.01 -18.49 25.14
N ARG A 30 11.09 -19.53 25.99
CA ARG A 30 11.40 -20.89 25.52
C ARG A 30 10.15 -21.55 24.93
N ALA A 31 10.35 -22.53 24.04
CA ALA A 31 9.27 -23.35 23.49
C ALA A 31 8.37 -23.97 24.57
N GLN A 32 8.97 -24.44 25.68
CA GLN A 32 8.23 -25.03 26.78
C GLN A 32 7.28 -24.02 27.44
N ASP A 33 7.76 -22.81 27.68
CA ASP A 33 6.97 -21.74 28.31
C ASP A 33 5.85 -21.26 27.39
N ILE A 34 6.11 -21.16 26.07
CA ILE A 34 5.07 -20.84 25.08
C ILE A 34 3.94 -21.89 25.13
N LYS A 35 4.30 -23.18 25.12
CA LYS A 35 3.31 -24.26 25.21
C LYS A 35 2.56 -24.24 26.53
N GLN A 36 3.25 -23.99 27.64
CA GLN A 36 2.64 -23.95 28.96
C GLN A 36 1.57 -22.85 29.05
N GLN A 37 1.83 -21.65 28.52
CA GLN A 37 0.82 -20.58 28.50
C GLN A 37 -0.45 -20.95 27.73
N VAL A 38 -0.33 -21.69 26.62
CA VAL A 38 -1.51 -22.16 25.85
C VAL A 38 -2.26 -23.28 26.58
N ILE A 39 -1.54 -24.11 27.34
CA ILE A 39 -2.11 -25.15 28.20
C ILE A 39 -2.86 -24.52 29.38
N ASP A 40 -2.24 -23.54 30.04
CA ASP A 40 -2.82 -22.81 31.17
C ASP A 40 -4.08 -22.03 30.75
N ALA A 41 -4.18 -21.65 29.47
CA ALA A 41 -5.39 -21.05 28.92
C ALA A 41 -6.56 -22.04 28.78
N GLY A 42 -6.34 -23.35 28.95
CA GLY A 42 -7.36 -24.40 28.91
C GLY A 42 -7.26 -25.35 27.72
N THR A 43 -6.17 -25.29 26.94
CA THR A 43 -5.97 -26.19 25.79
C THR A 43 -5.34 -27.51 26.24
N LYS A 44 -5.78 -28.64 25.67
CA LYS A 44 -5.21 -29.96 25.98
C LYS A 44 -3.74 -30.03 25.56
N LYS A 45 -2.88 -30.47 26.48
CA LYS A 45 -1.42 -30.63 26.27
C LYS A 45 -1.09 -31.42 25.00
N THR A 46 -1.80 -32.52 24.75
CA THR A 46 -1.59 -33.38 23.57
C THR A 46 -1.79 -32.63 22.25
N ASP A 47 -2.76 -31.73 22.19
CA ASP A 47 -3.07 -30.96 20.99
C ASP A 47 -2.03 -29.84 20.81
N VAL A 48 -1.64 -29.17 21.90
CA VAL A 48 -0.58 -28.17 21.91
C VAL A 48 0.74 -28.76 21.39
N ASP A 49 1.17 -29.91 21.92
CA ASP A 49 2.41 -30.57 21.50
C ASP A 49 2.38 -31.01 20.03
N ARG A 50 1.24 -31.54 19.57
CA ARG A 50 1.03 -31.95 18.18
C ARG A 50 1.14 -30.76 17.22
N HIS A 51 0.41 -29.67 17.51
CA HIS A 51 0.43 -28.49 16.66
C HIS A 51 1.76 -27.75 16.70
N TRP A 52 2.39 -27.66 17.88
CA TRP A 52 3.71 -27.06 18.03
C TRP A 52 4.74 -27.76 17.13
N THR A 53 4.82 -29.09 17.19
CA THR A 53 5.76 -29.88 16.37
C THR A 53 5.65 -29.57 14.87
N ARG A 54 4.42 -29.44 14.36
CA ARG A 54 4.15 -29.13 12.96
C ARG A 54 4.52 -27.70 12.58
N ILE A 55 4.21 -26.74 13.45
CA ILE A 55 4.28 -25.31 13.14
C ILE A 55 5.63 -24.69 13.54
N GLN A 56 6.38 -25.31 14.46
CA GLN A 56 7.65 -24.80 14.97
C GLN A 56 8.64 -24.45 13.85
N ARG A 57 8.72 -25.28 12.81
CA ARG A 57 9.58 -25.00 11.64
C ARG A 57 9.15 -23.72 10.91
N VAL A 58 7.85 -23.51 10.75
CA VAL A 58 7.27 -22.35 10.06
C VAL A 58 7.39 -21.07 10.91
N ILE A 59 7.21 -21.15 12.24
CA ILE A 59 7.38 -20.01 13.15
C ILE A 59 8.78 -19.41 13.02
N LYS A 60 9.83 -20.24 12.88
CA LYS A 60 11.22 -19.77 12.70
C LYS A 60 11.44 -18.97 11.42
N LEU A 61 10.57 -19.14 10.43
CA LEU A 61 10.61 -18.42 9.15
C LEU A 61 9.88 -17.07 9.22
N HIS A 62 9.14 -16.79 10.30
CA HIS A 62 8.38 -15.56 10.42
C HIS A 62 9.32 -14.33 10.46
N PRO A 63 9.09 -13.28 9.65
CA PRO A 63 10.02 -12.14 9.51
C PRO A 63 10.29 -11.35 10.80
N GLN A 64 9.43 -11.50 11.80
CA GLN A 64 9.54 -10.83 13.11
C GLN A 64 9.95 -11.77 14.23
N ILE A 65 10.27 -13.03 13.94
CA ILE A 65 10.73 -13.98 14.95
C ILE A 65 12.24 -14.11 14.86
N ASN A 66 12.93 -13.79 15.95
CA ASN A 66 14.33 -14.11 16.15
C ASN A 66 14.45 -15.32 17.08
N MET A 67 15.41 -16.19 16.80
CA MET A 67 15.69 -17.35 17.63
C MET A 67 17.16 -17.34 18.03
N ALA A 68 17.43 -17.09 19.31
CA ALA A 68 18.76 -17.10 19.89
C ALA A 68 18.74 -17.94 21.18
N ASN A 69 19.75 -18.78 21.39
CA ASN A 69 19.89 -19.61 22.59
C ASN A 69 18.63 -20.45 22.90
N ASN A 70 17.98 -21.02 21.88
CA ASN A 70 16.72 -21.77 21.97
C ASN A 70 15.53 -20.99 22.58
N LYS A 71 15.58 -19.66 22.52
CA LYS A 71 14.48 -18.77 22.90
C LYS A 71 13.95 -18.05 21.66
N TYR A 72 12.65 -17.81 21.65
CA TYR A 72 11.95 -17.05 20.62
C TYR A 72 11.72 -15.65 21.12
N GLU A 73 11.98 -14.68 20.26
CA GLU A 73 11.78 -13.27 20.55
C GLU A 73 11.04 -12.62 19.39
N TRP A 74 10.11 -11.73 19.73
CA TRP A 74 9.46 -10.89 18.76
C TRP A 74 10.31 -9.63 18.51
N SER A 75 10.84 -9.51 17.31
CA SER A 75 11.61 -8.34 16.89
C SER A 75 10.68 -7.22 16.42
N ALA A 76 10.92 -6.00 16.93
CA ALA A 76 10.28 -4.80 16.40
C ALA A 76 10.75 -4.52 14.96
N GLU A 77 12.04 -4.74 14.70
CA GLU A 77 12.63 -4.65 13.36
C GLU A 77 12.31 -5.92 12.57
N ARG A 78 11.67 -5.75 11.41
CA ARG A 78 11.41 -6.85 10.49
C ARG A 78 12.71 -7.23 9.79
N ARG A 79 12.92 -8.52 9.56
CA ARG A 79 13.97 -8.97 8.62
C ARG A 79 13.79 -8.26 7.28
N SER A 80 14.90 -7.97 6.61
CA SER A 80 14.86 -7.31 5.30
C SER A 80 13.98 -8.09 4.32
N ALA A 81 13.35 -7.37 3.39
CA ALA A 81 12.52 -7.98 2.36
C ALA A 81 13.33 -9.02 1.55
N HIS A 82 14.61 -8.73 1.28
CA HIS A 82 15.53 -9.66 0.62
C HIS A 82 15.73 -10.97 1.41
N SER A 83 15.95 -10.89 2.72
CA SER A 83 16.08 -12.09 3.57
C SER A 83 14.78 -12.89 3.63
N SER A 84 13.64 -12.21 3.77
CA SER A 84 12.31 -12.85 3.80
C SER A 84 12.01 -13.54 2.47
N LEU A 85 12.44 -12.95 1.35
CA LEU A 85 12.27 -13.52 0.03
C LEU A 85 13.18 -14.73 -0.20
N GLY A 86 14.43 -14.69 0.27
CA GLY A 86 15.31 -15.86 0.27
C GLY A 86 14.71 -17.03 1.05
N VAL A 87 14.07 -16.76 2.19
CA VAL A 87 13.35 -17.78 2.99
C VAL A 87 12.15 -18.34 2.22
N LEU A 88 11.35 -17.49 1.57
CA LEU A 88 10.23 -17.94 0.72
C LEU A 88 10.74 -18.77 -0.46
N ALA A 89 11.82 -18.35 -1.10
CA ALA A 89 12.45 -19.06 -2.20
C ALA A 89 12.91 -20.46 -1.79
N GLY A 90 13.61 -20.58 -0.67
CA GLY A 90 14.08 -21.86 -0.14
C GLY A 90 12.98 -22.84 0.27
N ASN A 91 11.73 -22.38 0.46
CA ASN A 91 10.62 -23.24 0.89
C ASN A 91 9.57 -23.49 -0.21
N LEU A 92 9.23 -22.46 -1.00
CA LEU A 92 8.24 -22.55 -2.08
C LEU A 92 8.89 -22.90 -3.42
N LEU A 93 10.03 -22.28 -3.72
CA LEU A 93 10.73 -22.46 -4.99
C LEU A 93 11.68 -23.67 -4.97
N ALA A 94 11.87 -24.34 -3.82
CA ALA A 94 12.63 -25.60 -3.74
C ALA A 94 12.04 -26.74 -4.59
N LYS A 95 10.79 -26.60 -5.05
CA LYS A 95 10.14 -27.51 -6.01
C LYS A 95 10.33 -27.10 -7.48
N LEU A 96 10.93 -25.94 -7.74
CA LEU A 96 11.19 -25.43 -9.09
C LEU A 96 12.64 -25.71 -9.49
N PRO A 97 12.92 -25.80 -10.80
CA PRO A 97 14.29 -25.82 -11.29
C PRO A 97 15.09 -24.60 -10.79
N PRO A 98 16.36 -24.77 -10.38
CA PRO A 98 17.17 -23.69 -9.80
C PRO A 98 17.24 -22.43 -10.67
N TRP A 99 17.32 -22.60 -12.00
CA TRP A 99 17.38 -21.48 -12.95
C TRP A 99 16.13 -20.58 -12.88
N LEU A 100 14.94 -21.15 -12.72
CA LEU A 100 13.68 -20.41 -12.65
C LEU A 100 13.49 -19.76 -11.28
N ALA A 101 13.83 -20.50 -10.22
CA ALA A 101 13.77 -20.00 -8.85
C ALA A 101 14.66 -18.75 -8.69
N GLN A 102 15.89 -18.79 -9.22
CA GLN A 102 16.83 -17.68 -9.17
C GLN A 102 16.32 -16.46 -9.94
N SER A 103 15.77 -16.63 -11.16
CA SER A 103 15.20 -15.52 -11.94
C SER A 103 14.01 -14.85 -11.26
N LEU A 104 13.10 -15.64 -10.67
CA LEU A 104 11.96 -15.10 -9.92
C LEU A 104 12.40 -14.34 -8.67
N VAL A 105 13.40 -14.87 -7.95
CA VAL A 105 14.00 -14.21 -6.79
C VAL A 105 14.62 -12.87 -7.16
N GLN A 106 15.40 -12.85 -8.23
CA GLN A 106 16.07 -11.64 -8.70
C GLN A 106 15.05 -10.59 -9.15
N ASN A 107 14.03 -10.97 -9.92
CA ASN A 107 13.01 -10.03 -10.39
C ASN A 107 12.28 -9.33 -9.24
N VAL A 108 11.88 -10.08 -8.21
CA VAL A 108 11.21 -9.50 -7.04
C VAL A 108 12.17 -8.70 -6.17
N ALA A 109 13.44 -9.14 -6.02
CA ALA A 109 14.46 -8.35 -5.34
C ALA A 109 14.72 -7.02 -6.04
N ASP A 110 14.78 -7.00 -7.37
CA ASP A 110 14.97 -5.79 -8.19
C ASP A 110 13.75 -4.86 -8.10
N ALA A 111 12.53 -5.41 -8.12
CA ALA A 111 11.30 -4.64 -7.91
C ALA A 111 11.27 -4.01 -6.50
N LEU A 112 11.69 -4.76 -5.48
CA LEU A 112 11.75 -4.28 -4.11
C LEU A 112 12.86 -3.25 -3.90
N ALA A 113 14.03 -3.43 -4.50
CA ALA A 113 15.13 -2.47 -4.48
C ALA A 113 14.71 -1.13 -5.10
N ARG A 114 13.97 -1.18 -6.22
CA ARG A 114 13.36 0.00 -6.85
C ARG A 114 12.32 0.68 -5.96
N SER A 115 11.56 -0.10 -5.17
CA SER A 115 10.55 0.44 -4.25
C SER A 115 11.10 0.94 -2.90
N GLY A 116 12.29 0.47 -2.50
CA GLY A 116 12.89 0.72 -1.18
C GLY A 116 13.72 2.00 -1.09
N THR A 117 14.05 2.61 -2.23
CA THR A 117 14.63 3.95 -2.31
C THR A 117 13.51 4.98 -2.26
N THR A 118 13.26 5.54 -1.08
CA THR A 118 12.32 6.66 -0.85
C THR A 118 12.70 7.97 -1.55
N ASP A 119 13.69 7.98 -2.46
CA ASP A 119 13.97 9.07 -3.41
C ASP A 119 13.44 8.78 -4.84
N ALA A 120 12.94 7.57 -5.11
CA ALA A 120 12.33 7.22 -6.41
C ALA A 120 10.97 7.90 -6.64
N GLY A 121 10.39 8.51 -5.60
CA GLY A 121 9.14 9.27 -5.73
C GLY A 121 9.27 10.47 -6.66
N TRP A 122 10.46 11.07 -6.80
CA TRP A 122 10.63 12.26 -7.64
C TRP A 122 10.94 11.91 -9.08
N ALA A 123 11.87 10.97 -9.33
CA ALA A 123 12.23 10.57 -10.70
C ALA A 123 11.11 9.84 -11.43
N ASP A 124 10.38 8.93 -10.75
CA ASP A 124 9.23 8.25 -11.34
C ASP A 124 8.04 9.20 -11.51
N GLN A 125 7.84 10.14 -10.60
CA GLN A 125 6.80 11.17 -10.75
C GLN A 125 7.12 12.15 -11.88
N GLU A 126 8.37 12.58 -12.02
CA GLU A 126 8.79 13.44 -13.13
C GLU A 126 8.73 12.70 -14.46
N PHE A 127 9.06 11.40 -14.50
CA PHE A 127 8.86 10.58 -15.70
C PHE A 127 7.38 10.41 -16.05
N GLU A 128 6.51 10.11 -15.08
CA GLU A 128 5.06 10.02 -15.32
C GLU A 128 4.46 11.35 -15.75
N LYS A 129 4.90 12.48 -15.15
CA LYS A 129 4.54 13.82 -15.63
C LYS A 129 5.01 14.04 -17.07
N ALA A 130 6.28 13.75 -17.37
CA ALA A 130 6.85 13.91 -18.71
C ALA A 130 6.12 13.03 -19.73
N ARG A 131 5.75 11.81 -19.35
CA ARG A 131 4.95 10.89 -20.16
C ARG A 131 3.55 11.46 -20.43
N LEU A 132 2.87 11.96 -19.40
CA LEU A 132 1.55 12.60 -19.57
C LEU A 132 1.62 13.83 -20.48
N VAL A 133 2.68 14.63 -20.37
CA VAL A 133 2.92 15.77 -21.28
C VAL A 133 3.20 15.29 -22.71
N ALA A 134 3.98 14.23 -22.89
CA ALA A 134 4.25 13.66 -24.21
C ALA A 134 2.98 13.08 -24.85
N ASP A 135 2.17 12.34 -24.09
CA ASP A 135 0.87 11.81 -24.54
C ASP A 135 -0.07 12.95 -24.95
N LEU A 136 -0.08 14.06 -24.18
CA LEU A 136 -0.82 15.28 -24.51
C LEU A 136 -0.31 15.94 -25.79
N ALA A 137 1.01 16.08 -25.96
CA ALA A 137 1.62 16.68 -27.14
C ALA A 137 1.28 15.87 -28.42
N VAL A 138 1.39 14.55 -28.36
CA VAL A 138 1.00 13.65 -29.46
C VAL A 138 -0.49 13.82 -29.80
N ALA A 139 -1.36 13.93 -28.80
CA ALA A 139 -2.78 14.16 -29.04
C ALA A 139 -3.03 15.50 -29.76
N VAL A 140 -2.35 16.57 -29.35
CA VAL A 140 -2.46 17.89 -30.00
C VAL A 140 -1.93 17.86 -31.44
N GLU A 141 -0.80 17.18 -31.70
CA GLU A 141 -0.24 17.03 -33.06
C GLU A 141 -1.21 16.31 -34.01
N VAL A 142 -1.86 15.24 -33.54
CA VAL A 142 -2.85 14.50 -34.33
C VAL A 142 -4.06 15.37 -34.68
N LEU A 143 -4.52 16.22 -33.75
CA LEU A 143 -5.64 17.14 -33.97
C LEU A 143 -5.25 18.27 -34.93
N GLN A 144 -4.04 18.83 -34.77
CA GLN A 144 -3.52 19.85 -35.67
C GLN A 144 -3.37 19.33 -37.11
N ALA A 145 -2.88 18.10 -37.29
CA ALA A 145 -2.73 17.49 -38.61
C ALA A 145 -4.07 17.25 -39.33
N ARG A 146 -5.18 17.16 -38.58
CA ARG A 146 -6.55 17.02 -39.11
C ARG A 146 -7.22 18.36 -39.41
N GLY A 147 -6.63 19.47 -38.99
CA GLY A 147 -7.22 20.80 -39.09
C GLY A 147 -8.28 21.08 -38.03
N ASP A 148 -8.28 20.33 -36.93
CA ASP A 148 -9.27 20.50 -35.86
C ASP A 148 -9.06 21.85 -35.15
N THR A 149 -10.17 22.49 -34.78
CA THR A 149 -10.19 23.77 -34.07
C THR A 149 -9.95 23.58 -32.57
N ILE A 150 -9.52 24.65 -31.88
CA ILE A 150 -9.36 24.65 -30.41
C ILE A 150 -10.64 24.18 -29.70
N ALA A 151 -11.82 24.51 -30.24
CA ALA A 151 -13.09 24.09 -29.67
C ALA A 151 -13.29 22.56 -29.72
N GLU A 152 -12.85 21.92 -30.80
CA GLU A 152 -12.90 20.46 -30.97
C GLU A 152 -11.89 19.76 -30.08
N VAL A 153 -10.70 20.34 -29.91
CA VAL A 153 -9.68 19.88 -28.96
C VAL A 153 -10.22 19.90 -27.52
N VAL A 154 -10.81 21.02 -27.10
CA VAL A 154 -11.42 21.17 -25.77
C VAL A 154 -12.55 20.16 -25.55
N LYS A 155 -13.38 19.93 -26.55
CA LYS A 155 -14.44 18.93 -26.50
C LYS A 155 -13.87 17.52 -26.29
N LEU A 156 -12.83 17.14 -27.02
CA LEU A 156 -12.18 15.84 -26.86
C LEU A 156 -11.62 15.64 -25.44
N PHE A 157 -10.91 16.64 -24.89
CA PHE A 157 -10.38 16.55 -23.52
C PHE A 157 -11.50 16.45 -22.48
N THR A 158 -12.61 17.15 -22.69
CA THR A 158 -13.79 17.05 -21.83
C THR A 158 -14.39 15.65 -21.88
N GLU A 159 -14.45 15.02 -23.05
CA GLU A 159 -14.93 13.65 -23.19
C GLU A 159 -13.98 12.63 -22.54
N GLU A 160 -12.66 12.76 -22.75
CA GLU A 160 -11.66 11.88 -22.16
C GLU A 160 -11.58 11.99 -20.63
N THR A 161 -11.60 13.20 -20.08
CA THR A 161 -11.66 13.41 -18.62
C THR A 161 -12.89 12.71 -18.03
N ARG A 162 -14.05 12.82 -18.70
CA ARG A 162 -15.27 12.13 -18.27
C ARG A 162 -15.17 10.60 -18.36
N ARG A 163 -14.55 10.05 -19.42
CA ARG A 163 -14.28 8.60 -19.55
C ARG A 163 -13.37 8.09 -18.43
N LYS A 164 -12.40 8.90 -18.00
CA LYS A 164 -11.51 8.63 -16.87
C LYS A 164 -12.12 8.95 -15.51
N ARG A 165 -13.41 9.32 -15.47
CA ARG A 165 -14.18 9.67 -14.26
C ARG A 165 -13.60 10.87 -13.51
N LEU A 166 -12.96 11.78 -14.24
CA LEU A 166 -12.55 13.10 -13.75
C LEU A 166 -13.69 14.08 -13.98
N TRP A 167 -14.04 14.83 -12.94
CA TRP A 167 -15.10 15.84 -12.96
C TRP A 167 -14.52 17.20 -12.57
N PRO A 168 -14.88 18.28 -13.26
CA PRO A 168 -14.36 19.60 -12.94
C PRO A 168 -14.86 20.08 -11.58
N LEU A 169 -13.98 20.72 -10.82
CA LEU A 169 -14.29 21.49 -9.61
C LEU A 169 -14.54 22.95 -10.01
N GLY A 170 -15.65 23.17 -10.71
CA GLY A 170 -16.05 24.47 -11.25
C GLY A 170 -15.41 24.85 -12.59
N GLN A 171 -16.05 25.78 -13.30
CA GLN A 171 -15.59 26.32 -14.59
C GLN A 171 -14.97 27.72 -14.42
N PRO A 172 -13.98 28.11 -15.24
CA PRO A 172 -13.43 29.47 -15.17
C PRO A 172 -14.54 30.53 -15.32
N GLY A 173 -14.57 31.48 -14.40
CA GLY A 173 -15.61 32.52 -14.31
C GLY A 173 -16.81 32.16 -13.42
N GLU A 174 -16.98 30.90 -13.03
CA GLU A 174 -18.00 30.47 -12.08
C GLU A 174 -17.70 31.02 -10.67
N THR A 175 -18.74 31.29 -9.89
CA THR A 175 -18.60 31.68 -8.48
C THR A 175 -19.06 30.55 -7.58
N VAL A 176 -18.21 30.15 -6.64
CA VAL A 176 -18.41 29.00 -5.75
C VAL A 176 -17.96 29.34 -4.33
N PRO A 177 -18.52 28.70 -3.29
CA PRO A 177 -17.99 28.85 -1.93
C PRO A 177 -16.58 28.25 -1.82
N PHE A 178 -15.68 28.93 -1.13
CA PHE A 178 -14.31 28.48 -0.93
C PHE A 178 -14.26 27.23 -0.06
N ASP A 179 -13.62 26.17 -0.56
CA ASP A 179 -13.36 24.94 0.17
C ASP A 179 -11.84 24.68 0.12
N PRO A 180 -11.12 24.72 1.27
CA PRO A 180 -9.68 24.52 1.29
C PRO A 180 -9.23 23.12 0.85
N GLU A 181 -10.12 22.12 0.86
CA GLU A 181 -9.81 20.77 0.37
C GLU A 181 -9.83 20.70 -1.17
N SER A 182 -10.72 21.48 -1.80
CA SER A 182 -10.94 21.47 -3.25
C SER A 182 -10.30 22.66 -3.99
N HIS A 183 -9.97 23.74 -3.29
CA HIS A 183 -9.51 25.00 -3.86
C HIS A 183 -8.14 25.43 -3.33
N GLU A 184 -7.41 26.15 -4.17
CA GLU A 184 -6.16 26.82 -3.87
C GLU A 184 -6.30 28.29 -4.28
N ALA A 185 -6.09 29.21 -3.34
CA ALA A 185 -6.24 30.64 -3.59
C ALA A 185 -4.99 31.22 -4.25
N GLU A 186 -5.18 32.13 -5.21
CA GLU A 186 -4.07 32.71 -5.98
C GLU A 186 -3.12 33.58 -5.14
N VAL A 187 -3.66 34.29 -4.12
CA VAL A 187 -2.89 35.24 -3.30
C VAL A 187 -3.04 34.96 -1.81
N HIS A 188 -4.28 34.99 -1.30
CA HIS A 188 -4.57 34.76 0.11
C HIS A 188 -5.76 33.82 0.24
N ALA A 189 -5.65 32.81 1.10
CA ALA A 189 -6.70 31.85 1.35
C ALA A 189 -7.87 32.54 2.08
N PRO A 190 -9.08 32.64 1.47
CA PRO A 190 -10.25 33.19 2.13
C PRO A 190 -10.74 32.26 3.23
N ASP A 191 -11.66 32.75 4.08
CA ASP A 191 -12.32 31.88 5.04
C ASP A 191 -13.19 30.84 4.32
N PRO A 192 -13.24 29.58 4.81
CA PRO A 192 -14.11 28.56 4.24
C PRO A 192 -15.56 29.04 4.10
N GLY A 193 -16.15 28.81 2.93
CA GLY A 193 -17.49 29.27 2.56
C GLY A 193 -17.55 30.66 1.90
N THR A 194 -16.46 31.44 1.90
CA THR A 194 -16.39 32.73 1.19
C THR A 194 -16.61 32.52 -0.31
N VAL A 195 -17.48 33.30 -0.94
CA VAL A 195 -17.71 33.20 -2.39
C VAL A 195 -16.45 33.66 -3.13
N VAL A 196 -15.94 32.79 -3.99
CA VAL A 196 -14.75 33.02 -4.81
C VAL A 196 -15.06 32.72 -6.28
N ARG A 197 -14.37 33.40 -7.20
CA ARG A 197 -14.42 33.13 -8.63
C ARG A 197 -13.36 32.10 -9.01
N VAL A 198 -13.76 31.06 -9.74
CA VAL A 198 -12.83 30.07 -10.30
C VAL A 198 -12.02 30.72 -11.43
N VAL A 199 -10.71 30.70 -11.29
CA VAL A 199 -9.74 31.17 -12.30
C VAL A 199 -9.27 30.02 -13.17
N ARG A 200 -9.01 28.85 -12.55
CA ARG A 200 -8.62 27.61 -13.23
C ARG A 200 -9.41 26.43 -12.65
N SER A 201 -10.04 25.64 -13.48
CA SER A 201 -10.73 24.42 -13.04
C SER A 201 -9.79 23.46 -12.30
N GLY A 202 -10.28 22.93 -11.19
CA GLY A 202 -9.73 21.72 -10.57
C GLY A 202 -10.41 20.48 -11.11
N TYR A 203 -9.97 19.30 -10.68
CA TYR A 203 -10.60 18.03 -11.03
C TYR A 203 -10.66 17.09 -9.84
N VAL A 204 -11.79 16.39 -9.71
CA VAL A 204 -12.01 15.30 -8.77
C VAL A 204 -12.17 13.98 -9.52
N TRP A 205 -11.45 12.95 -9.07
CA TRP A 205 -11.57 11.61 -9.60
C TRP A 205 -12.59 10.79 -8.81
N ARG A 206 -13.50 10.12 -9.51
CA ARG A 206 -14.58 9.31 -8.93
C ARG A 206 -14.47 7.85 -9.40
N GLY A 207 -13.53 7.11 -8.82
CA GLY A 207 -13.06 5.82 -9.33
C GLY A 207 -13.71 4.54 -8.79
N GLY A 208 -14.43 4.59 -7.67
CA GLY A 208 -14.98 3.39 -7.01
C GLY A 208 -14.96 3.43 -5.48
N GLY A 209 -14.72 4.60 -4.89
CA GLY A 209 -14.73 4.86 -3.46
C GLY A 209 -14.98 6.34 -3.22
N GLU A 210 -14.39 6.89 -2.16
CA GLU A 210 -14.47 8.33 -1.87
C GLU A 210 -13.85 9.16 -3.00
N PRO A 211 -14.46 10.31 -3.38
CA PRO A 211 -13.90 11.20 -4.38
C PRO A 211 -12.52 11.71 -3.95
N ILE A 212 -11.55 11.71 -4.88
CA ILE A 212 -10.18 12.18 -4.61
C ILE A 212 -9.92 13.42 -5.46
N VAL A 213 -9.51 14.53 -4.82
CA VAL A 213 -9.10 15.74 -5.54
C VAL A 213 -7.80 15.45 -6.30
N ALA A 214 -7.90 15.33 -7.62
CA ALA A 214 -6.76 15.10 -8.51
C ALA A 214 -6.00 16.40 -8.79
N ALA A 215 -6.70 17.53 -8.83
CA ALA A 215 -6.14 18.87 -8.93
C ALA A 215 -7.07 19.88 -8.27
N LYS A 216 -6.52 20.78 -7.44
CA LYS A 216 -7.32 21.87 -6.85
C LYS A 216 -7.66 22.93 -7.89
N ALA A 217 -8.84 23.52 -7.77
CA ALA A 217 -9.22 24.69 -8.57
C ALA A 217 -8.48 25.91 -8.05
N ILE A 218 -7.95 26.75 -8.96
CA ILE A 218 -7.40 28.05 -8.57
C ILE A 218 -8.54 29.05 -8.51
N VAL A 219 -8.63 29.79 -7.42
CA VAL A 219 -9.71 30.73 -7.16
C VAL A 219 -9.19 32.10 -6.72
N ALA A 220 -9.98 33.12 -7.01
CA ALA A 220 -9.75 34.51 -6.60
C ALA A 220 -11.00 35.06 -5.93
N VAL A 221 -10.82 35.94 -4.94
CA VAL A 221 -11.92 36.70 -4.32
C VAL A 221 -12.38 37.80 -5.27
#